data_AF-A0A936BGU8-F1
#
_entry.id   AF-A0A936BGU8-F1
#
_cell.length_a   1.000
_cell.length_b   1.000
_cell.length_c   1.000
_cell.angle_alpha   90.00
_cell.angle_beta   90.00
_cell.angle_gamma   90.00
#
_symmetry.space_group_name_H-M   'P 1'
#
loop_
_entity.id
_entity.type
_entity.pdbx_description
1 polymer ?
#
loop_
_entity_poly.entity_id
_entity_poly.type
_entity_poly.pdbx_seq_one_letter_code
_entity_poly.pdbx_strand_id
1 'polypeptide(L)'
;MIFGLKWGKHGARPMVLAEGRIEEAEAYMEARRQIFVANGYRLRVLNQAYFAFHGAYADVAGGAAGSDPIGPMVAQVWLESGALRPFLDNLTFIMDEADLRERVGQ
;
A
#
# COMPACT_ATOMS: atom_id res chain seq x y z
N MET A 1 19.91 -2.16 -11.99
CA MET A 1 18.74 -1.56 -12.66
C MET A 1 17.66 -2.62 -12.79
N ILE A 2 16.56 -2.52 -12.04
CA ILE A 2 15.45 -3.51 -12.04
C ILE A 2 14.17 -2.86 -12.60
N PHE A 3 14.33 -1.95 -13.57
CA PHE A 3 13.22 -1.17 -14.16
C PHE A 3 12.96 -1.57 -15.64
N GLY A 4 13.21 -2.83 -16.00
CA GLY A 4 13.15 -3.30 -17.40
C GLY A 4 12.19 -4.47 -17.69
N LEU A 5 11.56 -5.07 -16.69
CA LEU A 5 10.54 -6.10 -16.92
C LEU A 5 9.22 -5.41 -17.21
N LYS A 6 8.85 -5.33 -18.49
CA LYS A 6 7.50 -4.96 -18.96
C LYS A 6 6.47 -5.75 -18.15
N TRP A 7 5.84 -5.07 -17.20
CA TRP A 7 4.73 -5.57 -16.40
C TRP A 7 3.60 -5.90 -17.39
N GLY A 8 3.35 -7.19 -17.62
CA GLY A 8 2.41 -7.64 -18.65
C GLY A 8 1.04 -7.02 -18.47
N LYS A 9 0.42 -6.60 -19.57
CA LYS A 9 -0.90 -5.92 -19.66
C LYS A 9 -2.11 -6.76 -19.18
N HIS A 10 -1.89 -7.80 -18.38
CA HIS A 10 -2.91 -8.74 -17.90
C HIS A 10 -2.72 -9.22 -16.45
N GLY A 11 -1.90 -8.56 -15.63
CA GLY A 11 -1.72 -8.94 -14.22
C GLY A 11 -2.93 -8.52 -13.39
N ALA A 12 -3.92 -9.40 -13.24
CA ALA A 12 -5.14 -9.21 -12.47
C ALA A 12 -4.84 -8.72 -11.04
N ARG A 13 -5.00 -7.41 -10.91
CA ARG A 13 -5.53 -6.58 -9.82
C ARG A 13 -5.29 -7.02 -8.37
N PRO A 14 -4.77 -6.10 -7.54
CA PRO A 14 -4.85 -6.19 -6.08
C PRO A 14 -6.24 -5.80 -5.51
N MET A 15 -7.31 -6.02 -6.30
CA MET A 15 -8.71 -5.78 -5.90
C MET A 15 -9.41 -7.09 -5.54
N VAL A 16 -8.67 -8.03 -4.97
CA VAL A 16 -9.22 -9.31 -4.51
C VAL A 16 -9.66 -9.21 -3.05
N LEU A 17 -9.05 -8.35 -2.23
CA LEU A 17 -9.54 -8.11 -0.87
C LEU A 17 -10.85 -7.32 -0.83
N ALA A 18 -11.04 -6.33 -1.71
CA ALA A 18 -12.29 -5.57 -1.80
C ALA A 18 -13.49 -6.44 -2.23
N GLU A 19 -13.22 -7.55 -2.92
CA GLU A 19 -14.21 -8.54 -3.38
C GLU A 19 -14.27 -9.78 -2.45
N GLY A 20 -13.52 -9.83 -1.35
CA GLY A 20 -13.49 -10.95 -0.40
C GLY A 20 -12.73 -12.20 -0.89
N ARG A 21 -11.98 -12.12 -1.98
CA ARG A 21 -11.27 -13.22 -2.67
C ARG A 21 -9.86 -13.41 -2.12
N ILE A 22 -9.77 -13.77 -0.85
CA ILE A 22 -8.50 -13.87 -0.10
C ILE A 22 -7.53 -14.88 -0.73
N GLU A 23 -8.01 -16.06 -1.11
CA GLU A 23 -7.17 -17.16 -1.65
C GLU A 23 -6.43 -16.77 -2.94
N GLU A 24 -7.11 -16.03 -3.82
CA GLU A 24 -6.51 -15.55 -5.07
C GLU A 24 -5.45 -14.49 -4.83
N ALA A 25 -5.67 -13.63 -3.82
CA ALA A 25 -4.68 -12.68 -3.37
C ALA A 25 -3.43 -13.40 -2.88
N GLU A 26 -3.58 -14.41 -2.02
CA GLU A 26 -2.46 -15.18 -1.47
C GLU A 26 -1.69 -15.92 -2.57
N ALA A 27 -2.39 -16.57 -3.50
CA ALA A 27 -1.78 -17.26 -4.63
C ALA A 27 -0.95 -16.31 -5.51
N TYR A 28 -1.48 -15.12 -5.77
CA TYR A 28 -0.76 -14.08 -6.51
C TYR A 28 0.49 -13.61 -5.75
N MET A 29 0.38 -13.35 -4.45
CA MET A 29 1.51 -12.91 -3.62
C MET A 29 2.63 -13.95 -3.57
N GLU A 30 2.29 -15.24 -3.50
CA GLU A 30 3.27 -16.33 -3.53
C GLU A 30 3.94 -16.46 -4.89
N ALA A 31 3.17 -16.40 -5.99
CA ALA A 31 3.74 -16.43 -7.35
C ALA A 31 4.75 -15.29 -7.55
N ARG A 32 4.47 -14.10 -7.01
CA ARG A 32 5.42 -12.97 -7.03
C ARG A 32 6.63 -13.20 -6.15
N ARG A 33 6.46 -13.75 -4.94
CA ARG A 33 7.57 -14.08 -4.03
C ARG A 33 8.57 -15.01 -4.69
N GLN A 34 8.11 -16.02 -5.42
CA GLN A 34 8.96 -16.96 -6.15
C GLN A 34 9.83 -16.27 -7.20
N ILE A 35 9.27 -15.29 -7.93
CA ILE A 35 10.05 -14.48 -8.88
C ILE A 35 11.15 -13.71 -8.16
N PHE A 36 10.86 -13.09 -7.01
CA PHE A 36 11.88 -12.38 -6.23
C PHE A 36 12.99 -13.32 -5.73
N VAL A 37 12.64 -14.50 -5.24
CA VAL A 37 13.61 -15.52 -4.81
C VAL A 37 14.48 -15.98 -5.97
N ALA A 38 13.90 -16.23 -7.14
CA ALA A 38 14.64 -16.59 -8.35
C ALA A 38 15.63 -15.49 -8.78
N ASN A 39 15.33 -14.23 -8.48
CA ASN A 39 16.21 -13.09 -8.74
C ASN A 39 17.18 -12.78 -7.58
N GLY A 40 17.30 -13.68 -6.58
CA GLY A 40 18.28 -13.57 -5.49
C GLY A 40 17.75 -12.91 -4.21
N TYR A 41 16.48 -12.50 -4.16
CA TYR A 41 15.87 -11.91 -2.96
C TYR A 41 15.25 -13.00 -2.09
N ARG A 42 15.89 -13.33 -0.95
CA ARG A 42 15.40 -14.35 -0.02
C ARG A 42 14.20 -13.85 0.81
N LEU A 43 13.05 -13.70 0.16
CA LEU A 43 11.80 -13.30 0.79
C LEU A 43 11.08 -14.52 1.35
N ARG A 44 10.77 -14.49 2.66
CA ARG A 44 10.00 -15.54 3.34
C ARG A 44 8.50 -15.40 3.09
N VAL A 45 7.98 -14.17 3.08
CA VAL A 45 6.58 -13.81 2.84
C VAL A 45 6.57 -12.49 2.07
N LEU A 46 5.62 -12.33 1.14
CA LEU A 46 5.39 -11.06 0.44
C LEU A 46 4.01 -10.53 0.85
N ASN A 47 3.97 -9.33 1.44
CA ASN A 47 2.73 -8.65 1.83
C ASN A 47 2.27 -7.72 0.70
N GLN A 48 0.96 -7.60 0.48
CA GLN A 48 0.35 -6.71 -0.50
C GLN A 48 0.79 -5.24 -0.32
N ALA A 49 1.02 -4.80 0.93
CA ALA A 49 1.53 -3.47 1.24
C ALA A 49 2.87 -3.16 0.53
N TYR A 50 3.71 -4.17 0.28
CA TYR A 50 4.96 -4.00 -0.48
C TYR A 50 4.71 -3.35 -1.84
N PHE A 51 3.64 -3.74 -2.54
CA PHE A 51 3.33 -3.17 -3.85
C PHE A 51 2.75 -1.76 -3.78
N ALA A 52 2.10 -1.38 -2.67
CA ALA A 52 1.60 -0.03 -2.46
C ALA A 52 2.75 1.00 -2.42
N PHE A 53 3.92 0.61 -1.89
CA PHE A 53 5.11 1.47 -1.79
C PHE A 53 6.05 1.43 -3.01
N HIS A 54 5.91 0.44 -3.91
CA HIS A 54 6.83 0.21 -5.03
C HIS A 54 6.25 0.49 -6.43
N GLY A 55 5.21 1.33 -6.52
CA GLY A 55 4.77 1.96 -7.77
C GLY A 55 3.93 1.10 -8.73
N ALA A 56 3.85 -0.22 -8.54
CA ALA A 56 3.00 -1.09 -9.37
C ALA A 56 1.48 -0.84 -9.17
N TYR A 57 1.11 -0.10 -8.11
CA TYR A 57 -0.25 0.36 -7.84
C TYR A 57 -0.61 1.69 -8.52
N ALA A 58 0.39 2.53 -8.82
CA ALA A 58 0.18 3.90 -9.30
C ALA A 58 -0.03 3.99 -10.82
N ASP A 59 0.36 2.95 -11.56
CA ASP A 59 0.31 2.92 -13.03
C ASP A 59 -1.04 2.39 -13.59
N VAL A 60 -2.03 2.16 -12.72
CA VAL A 60 -3.38 1.70 -13.09
C VAL A 60 -4.40 2.73 -12.62
N ALA A 61 -5.17 3.30 -13.54
CA ALA A 61 -6.35 4.09 -13.19
C ALA A 61 -7.31 3.22 -12.36
N GLY A 62 -7.52 3.57 -11.09
CA GLY A 62 -8.32 2.77 -10.15
C GLY A 62 -7.54 1.70 -9.36
N GLY A 63 -6.20 1.79 -9.29
CA GLY A 63 -5.45 1.14 -8.22
C GLY A 63 -5.90 1.65 -6.84
N ALA A 64 -5.53 0.98 -5.75
CA ALA A 64 -5.74 1.45 -4.38
C ALA A 64 -5.06 2.80 -4.10
N ALA A 65 -4.15 3.21 -4.99
CA ALA A 65 -3.80 4.60 -5.22
C ALA A 65 -4.90 5.29 -6.06
N GLY A 66 -6.14 5.37 -5.55
CA GLY A 66 -7.13 6.29 -6.07
C GLY A 66 -6.66 7.75 -5.88
N SER A 67 -7.58 8.71 -5.84
CA SER A 67 -7.26 9.98 -5.17
C SER A 67 -6.99 9.65 -3.70
N ASP A 68 -5.74 9.34 -3.32
CA ASP A 68 -5.35 8.96 -1.96
C ASP A 68 -5.70 10.11 -1.01
N PRO A 69 -6.82 10.01 -0.26
CA PRO A 69 -7.22 11.06 0.65
C PRO A 69 -6.40 11.00 1.94
N ILE A 70 -5.78 9.86 2.24
CA ILE A 70 -5.11 9.57 3.50
C ILE A 70 -3.72 10.20 3.53
N GLY A 71 -2.93 10.02 2.46
CA GLY A 71 -1.55 10.51 2.37
C GLY A 71 -1.40 12.01 2.72
N PRO A 72 -2.16 12.91 2.09
CA PRO A 72 -2.13 14.34 2.41
C PRO A 72 -2.54 14.65 3.86
N MET A 73 -3.56 13.97 4.41
CA MET A 73 -4.01 14.18 5.78
C MET A 73 -2.98 13.70 6.82
N VAL A 74 -2.35 12.55 6.61
CA VAL A 74 -1.26 12.05 7.47
C VAL A 74 -0.05 12.99 7.42
N ALA A 75 0.27 13.52 6.23
CA ALA A 75 1.34 14.51 6.08
C ALA A 75 1.03 15.82 6.84
N GLN A 76 -0.23 16.25 6.87
CA GLN A 76 -0.65 17.40 7.68
C GLN A 76 -0.46 17.12 9.18
N VAL A 77 -0.91 15.95 9.68
CA VAL A 77 -0.71 15.56 11.09
C VAL A 77 0.79 15.52 11.44
N TRP A 78 1.65 15.06 10.53
CA TRP A 78 3.10 15.08 10.71
C TRP A 78 3.64 16.51 10.84
N LEU A 79 3.26 17.42 9.95
CA LEU A 79 3.69 18.81 9.96
C LEU A 79 3.27 19.53 11.25
N GLU A 80 2.05 19.28 11.73
CA GLU A 80 1.53 19.86 12.99
C GLU A 80 2.20 19.29 14.24
N SER A 81 2.64 18.03 14.19
CA SER A 81 3.18 17.32 15.36
C SER A 81 4.60 17.76 15.73
N GLY A 82 5.40 18.23 14.77
CA GLY A 82 6.77 18.75 14.97
C GLY A 82 7.82 17.74 15.45
N ALA A 83 7.42 16.56 15.93
CA ALA A 83 8.29 15.48 16.37
C ALA A 83 7.59 14.11 16.30
N LEU A 84 8.38 13.04 16.33
CA LEU A 84 7.89 11.67 16.18
C LEU A 84 6.95 11.22 17.31
N ARG A 85 7.27 11.52 18.57
CA ARG A 85 6.46 11.05 19.71
C ARG A 85 5.06 11.68 19.70
N PRO A 86 4.90 13.01 19.59
CA PRO A 86 3.59 13.64 19.42
C PRO A 86 2.83 13.13 18.19
N PHE A 87 3.53 12.85 17.09
CA PHE A 87 2.91 12.29 15.89
C PHE A 87 2.28 10.91 16.16
N LEU A 88 3.03 10.00 16.79
CA LEU A 88 2.51 8.67 17.15
C LEU A 88 1.37 8.78 18.16
N ASP A 89 1.51 9.63 19.18
CA ASP A 89 0.47 9.84 20.18
C ASP A 89 -0.84 10.35 19.51
N ASN A 90 -0.75 11.26 18.52
CA ASN A 90 -1.89 11.75 17.73
C ASN A 90 -2.55 10.68 16.85
N LEU A 91 -1.79 9.69 16.35
CA LEU A 91 -2.34 8.63 15.50
C LEU A 91 -2.92 7.45 16.28
N THR A 92 -2.64 7.34 17.59
CA THR A 92 -2.99 6.16 18.41
C THR A 92 -4.47 5.81 18.38
N PHE A 93 -5.34 6.80 18.23
CA PHE A 93 -6.81 6.63 18.24
C PHE A 93 -7.46 6.80 16.86
N ILE A 94 -6.66 6.91 15.79
CA ILE A 94 -7.18 7.01 14.43
C ILE A 94 -7.30 5.59 13.87
N MET A 95 -8.52 5.09 13.76
CA MET A 95 -8.82 3.73 13.35
C MET A 95 -9.33 3.65 11.91
N ASP A 96 -9.90 4.74 11.39
CA ASP A 96 -10.39 4.84 10.03
C ASP A 96 -10.19 6.23 9.39
N GLU A 97 -10.66 6.40 8.15
CA GLU A 97 -10.59 7.67 7.42
C GLU A 97 -11.38 8.79 8.10
N ALA A 98 -12.50 8.48 8.77
CA ALA A 98 -13.35 9.48 9.41
C ALA A 98 -12.65 10.09 10.63
N ASP A 99 -12.02 9.27 11.45
CA ASP A 99 -11.19 9.73 12.58
C ASP A 99 -10.07 10.66 12.11
N LEU A 100 -9.43 10.30 10.99
CA LEU A 100 -8.35 11.10 10.41
C LEU A 100 -8.86 12.45 9.89
N ARG A 101 -10.03 12.43 9.25
CA ARG A 101 -10.68 13.63 8.72
C ARG A 101 -11.07 14.59 9.83
N GLU A 102 -11.66 14.09 10.91
CA GLU A 102 -11.97 14.88 12.11
C GLU A 102 -10.69 15.50 12.70
N ARG A 103 -9.59 14.74 12.79
CA ARG A 103 -8.32 15.24 13.33
C ARG A 103 -7.73 16.40 12.51
N VAL A 104 -7.90 16.40 11.19
CA VAL A 104 -7.38 17.48 10.31
C VAL A 104 -8.40 18.59 10.03
N GLY A 105 -9.63 18.47 10.54
CA GLY A 105 -10.71 19.45 10.38
C GLY A 105 -11.34 19.48 8.98
N GLN A 106 -11.44 18.31 8.33
CA GLN A 106 -12.05 18.16 7.00
C GLN A 106 -13.43 17.51 7.03
#